data_AF-A0A074ZC99-F1
#
_entry.id   AF-A0A074ZC99-F1
#
_cell.length_a   1.000
_cell.length_b   1.000
_cell.length_c   1.000
_cell.angle_alpha   90.00
_cell.angle_beta   90.00
_cell.angle_gamma   90.00
#
_symmetry.space_group_name_H-M   'P 1'
#
loop_
_entity.id
_entity.type
_entity.pdbx_description
1 polymer ?
#
loop_
_entity_poly.entity_id
_entity_poly.type
_entity_poly.pdbx_seq_one_letter_code
_entity_poly.pdbx_strand_id
1 'polypeptide(L)'
;MLYFPQQNVVEKWLHLRTQTTKDFELRIIFLRNRWQNLDRLLGPKRIIYVGAIALRLSSFFMSVTQNLRDWIRIYMRYLYDSAENYYNTAQKMILAKRKVLRKRPTSLVEMKELLSVMAEIRGGACEVIDDHLMKVAERLRIIRLYGDQ
;
A
#
# COMPACT_ATOMS: atom_id res chain seq x y z
N MET A 1 -9.90 28.13 18.34
CA MET A 1 -8.51 27.67 18.51
C MET A 1 -8.14 26.94 17.22
N LEU A 2 -7.21 27.49 16.46
CA LEU A 2 -6.91 27.08 15.07
C LEU A 2 -6.30 25.66 15.06
N TYR A 3 -6.96 24.77 14.33
CA TYR A 3 -6.55 23.40 14.06
C TYR A 3 -5.36 23.44 13.10
N PHE A 4 -4.14 23.24 13.60
CA PHE A 4 -2.97 23.03 12.75
C PHE A 4 -2.91 21.53 12.41
N PRO A 5 -3.11 21.09 11.15
CA PRO A 5 -2.68 19.76 10.76
C PRO A 5 -1.17 19.84 10.64
N GLN A 6 -0.44 19.53 11.72
CA GLN A 6 0.94 19.13 11.55
C GLN A 6 0.91 17.92 10.62
N GLN A 7 1.30 18.11 9.35
CA GLN A 7 1.46 17.00 8.40
C GLN A 7 2.18 15.88 9.13
N ASN A 8 1.46 14.77 9.31
CA ASN A 8 1.90 13.67 10.15
C ASN A 8 3.24 13.21 9.58
N VAL A 9 4.23 12.87 10.40
CA VAL A 9 5.57 12.46 9.91
C VAL A 9 5.46 11.34 8.86
N VAL A 10 4.42 10.51 9.01
CA VAL A 10 3.99 9.51 8.04
C VAL A 10 3.64 10.08 6.67
N GLU A 11 2.81 11.13 6.59
CA GLU A 11 2.42 11.76 5.33
C GLU A 11 3.63 12.40 4.63
N LYS A 12 4.49 13.08 5.40
CA LYS A 12 5.74 13.62 4.85
C LYS A 12 6.63 12.52 4.29
N TRP A 13 6.68 11.38 4.98
CA TRP A 13 7.39 10.22 4.47
C TRP A 13 6.74 9.76 3.17
N LEU A 14 5.43 9.45 3.12
CA LEU A 14 4.74 8.95 1.91
C LEU A 14 5.01 9.73 0.62
N HIS A 15 5.23 11.04 0.71
CA HIS A 15 5.50 11.90 -0.44
C HIS A 15 6.96 11.91 -0.92
N LEU A 16 7.87 11.22 -0.24
CA LEU A 16 9.24 11.01 -0.73
C LEU A 16 9.20 10.03 -1.92
N ARG A 17 9.64 10.49 -3.08
CA ARG A 17 9.54 9.80 -4.39
C ARG A 17 10.29 8.46 -4.50
N THR A 18 10.94 7.98 -3.45
CA THR A 18 11.91 6.86 -3.52
C THR A 18 11.42 5.57 -2.89
N GLN A 19 10.18 5.49 -2.43
CA GLN A 19 9.72 4.35 -1.64
C GLN A 19 9.30 3.17 -2.48
N THR A 20 9.84 2.02 -2.12
CA THR A 20 9.48 0.72 -2.70
C THR A 20 8.43 0.02 -1.84
N THR A 21 7.70 -0.94 -2.43
CA THR A 21 6.72 -1.77 -1.71
C THR A 21 7.33 -2.48 -0.50
N LYS A 22 8.59 -2.90 -0.62
CA LYS A 22 9.38 -3.50 0.47
C LYS A 22 9.61 -2.52 1.63
N ASP A 23 9.82 -1.24 1.36
CA ASP A 23 10.01 -0.23 2.42
C ASP A 23 8.75 -0.07 3.28
N PHE A 24 7.58 -0.12 2.66
CA PHE A 24 6.31 -0.14 3.38
C PHE A 24 6.21 -1.38 4.27
N GLU A 25 6.50 -2.57 3.74
CA GLU A 25 6.47 -3.82 4.51
C GLU A 25 7.41 -3.77 5.72
N LEU A 26 8.67 -3.35 5.53
CA LEU A 26 9.64 -3.25 6.61
C LEU A 26 9.20 -2.26 7.70
N ARG A 27 8.58 -1.14 7.32
CA ARG A 27 8.05 -0.17 8.29
C ARG A 27 6.86 -0.71 9.06
N ILE A 28 5.94 -1.41 8.39
CA ILE A 28 4.80 -2.04 9.05
C ILE A 28 5.30 -3.08 10.07
N ILE A 29 6.26 -3.93 9.68
CA ILE A 29 6.89 -4.90 10.59
C ILE A 29 7.58 -4.19 11.76
N PHE A 30 8.35 -3.13 11.50
CA PHE A 30 9.04 -2.37 12.53
C PHE A 30 8.06 -1.77 13.56
N LEU A 31 6.99 -1.13 13.11
CA LEU A 31 5.98 -0.54 13.99
C LEU A 31 5.28 -1.61 14.84
N ARG A 32 4.98 -2.77 14.25
CA ARG A 32 4.41 -3.91 14.97
C ARG A 32 5.35 -4.47 16.03
N ASN A 33 6.63 -4.65 15.70
CA ASN A 33 7.61 -5.14 16.67
C ASN A 33 7.81 -4.14 17.82
N ARG A 34 7.82 -2.84 17.52
CA ARG A 34 7.89 -1.78 18.54
C ARG A 34 6.67 -1.80 19.46
N TRP A 35 5.48 -2.00 18.89
CA TRP A 35 4.25 -2.16 19.65
C TRP A 35 4.32 -3.35 20.61
N GLN A 36 4.67 -4.54 20.11
CA GLN A 36 4.77 -5.76 20.93
C GLN A 36 5.80 -5.61 22.06
N ASN A 37 6.93 -4.99 21.78
CA ASN A 37 7.95 -4.72 22.80
C ASN A 37 7.44 -3.76 23.88
N LEU A 38 6.69 -2.72 23.50
CA LEU A 38 6.10 -1.77 24.44
C LEU A 38 5.05 -2.43 25.33
N ASP A 39 4.16 -3.23 24.75
CA ASP A 39 3.14 -3.98 25.49
C ASP A 39 3.77 -4.93 26.50
N ARG A 40 4.83 -5.66 26.08
CA ARG A 40 5.59 -6.54 26.96
C ARG A 40 6.31 -5.79 28.09
N LEU A 41 6.89 -4.62 27.81
CA LEU A 41 7.62 -3.82 28.80
C LEU A 41 6.70 -3.30 29.91
N LEU A 42 5.52 -2.80 29.54
CA LEU A 42 4.57 -2.22 30.49
C LEU A 42 3.72 -3.26 31.21
N GLY A 43 3.54 -4.42 30.58
CA GLY A 43 2.71 -5.51 31.08
C GLY A 43 1.24 -5.11 31.26
N PRO A 44 0.41 -6.02 31.80
CA PRO A 44 -1.04 -5.80 31.90
C PRO A 44 -1.40 -4.67 32.87
N LYS A 45 -0.58 -4.44 33.89
CA LYS A 45 -0.84 -3.41 34.91
C LYS A 45 -0.45 -2.01 34.46
N ARG A 46 0.45 -1.87 33.48
CA ARG A 46 0.92 -0.59 32.91
C ARG A 46 1.39 0.41 33.97
N ILE A 47 1.97 -0.10 35.05
CA ILE A 47 2.52 0.69 36.15
C ILE A 47 4.01 0.37 36.26
N ILE A 48 4.83 1.42 36.24
CA ILE A 48 6.27 1.33 36.49
C ILE A 48 6.56 2.01 37.82
N TYR A 49 7.29 1.34 38.70
CA TYR A 49 7.77 1.91 39.94
C TYR A 49 9.18 2.47 39.75
N VAL A 50 9.39 3.73 40.15
CA VAL A 50 10.68 4.41 40.15
C VAL A 50 10.92 4.93 41.56
N GLY A 51 11.68 4.17 42.36
CA GLY A 51 11.81 4.42 43.80
C GLY A 51 10.45 4.34 44.50
N ALA A 52 10.08 5.41 45.22
CA ALA A 52 8.78 5.51 45.91
C ALA A 52 7.62 6.00 45.01
N ILE A 53 7.86 6.23 43.71
CA ILE A 53 6.87 6.79 42.78
C ILE A 53 6.31 5.69 41.87
N ALA A 54 4.98 5.64 41.74
CA ALA A 54 4.29 4.76 40.80
C ALA A 54 3.78 5.54 39.59
N LEU A 55 4.37 5.30 38.42
CA LEU A 55 3.94 5.90 37.16
C LEU A 55 2.86 5.04 36.51
N ARG A 56 1.62 5.56 36.43
CA ARG A 56 0.53 4.93 35.69
C ARG A 56 0.61 5.36 34.23
N LEU A 57 0.98 4.42 33.35
CA LEU A 57 1.21 4.69 31.93
C LEU A 57 0.06 4.23 31.04
N SER A 58 -1.11 3.89 31.60
CA SER A 58 -2.25 3.40 30.83
C SER A 58 -2.70 4.36 29.73
N SER A 59 -2.86 5.65 30.04
CA SER A 59 -3.28 6.67 29.06
C SER A 59 -2.22 6.91 27.98
N PHE A 60 -0.95 7.00 28.39
CA PHE A 60 0.19 7.09 27.48
C PHE A 60 0.23 5.91 26.52
N PHE A 61 0.13 4.69 27.06
CA PHE A 61 0.14 3.47 26.26
C PHE A 61 -0.98 3.48 25.24
N MET A 62 -2.23 3.74 25.66
CA MET A 62 -3.38 3.80 24.74
C MET A 62 -3.19 4.84 23.64
N SER A 63 -2.63 6.01 23.97
CA SER A 63 -2.33 7.05 22.98
C SER A 63 -1.29 6.57 21.95
N VAL A 64 -0.21 5.92 22.40
CA VAL A 64 0.80 5.35 21.50
C VAL A 64 0.21 4.23 20.64
N THR A 65 -0.62 3.34 21.21
CA THR A 65 -1.35 2.31 20.47
C THR A 65 -2.14 2.90 19.31
N GLN A 66 -2.90 3.95 19.62
CA GLN A 66 -3.81 4.57 18.68
C GLN A 66 -3.02 5.19 17.52
N ASN A 67 -1.96 5.94 17.84
CA ASN A 67 -1.08 6.52 16.83
C ASN A 67 -0.42 5.46 15.94
N LEU A 68 0.08 4.36 16.52
CA LEU A 68 0.70 3.27 15.76
C LEU A 68 -0.30 2.61 14.81
N ARG A 69 -1.53 2.35 15.27
CA ARG A 69 -2.61 1.79 14.44
C ARG A 69 -2.97 2.73 13.31
N ASP A 70 -3.08 4.02 13.59
CA ASP A 70 -3.44 5.01 12.57
C ASP A 70 -2.34 5.15 11.51
N TRP A 71 -1.06 5.09 11.91
CA TRP A 71 0.06 5.06 10.97
C TRP A 71 0.05 3.81 10.08
N ILE A 72 -0.19 2.62 10.66
CA ILE A 72 -0.32 1.38 9.89
C ILE A 72 -1.49 1.49 8.90
N ARG A 73 -2.64 2.00 9.32
CA ARG A 73 -3.81 2.22 8.43
C ARG A 73 -3.49 3.15 7.27
N ILE A 74 -2.76 4.24 7.52
CA ILE A 74 -2.34 5.16 6.47
C ILE A 74 -1.44 4.45 5.45
N TYR A 75 -0.46 3.66 5.90
CA TYR A 75 0.39 2.86 5.02
C TYR A 75 -0.42 1.84 4.20
N MET A 76 -1.37 1.16 4.83
CA MET A 76 -2.25 0.20 4.15
C MET A 76 -3.13 0.85 3.10
N ARG A 77 -3.71 2.03 3.42
CA ARG A 77 -4.51 2.79 2.47
C ARG A 77 -3.68 3.17 1.25
N TYR A 78 -2.46 3.66 1.44
CA TYR A 78 -1.58 3.99 0.33
C TYR A 78 -1.23 2.76 -0.53
N LEU A 79 -0.95 1.62 0.10
CA LEU A 79 -0.71 0.36 -0.62
C LEU A 79 -1.94 -0.07 -1.41
N TYR A 80 -3.14 0.10 -0.86
CA TYR A 80 -4.40 -0.21 -1.52
C TYR A 80 -4.63 0.72 -2.72
N ASP A 81 -4.56 2.04 -2.53
CA ASP A 81 -4.79 3.04 -3.58
C ASP A 81 -3.78 2.86 -4.72
N SER A 82 -2.51 2.55 -4.40
CA SER A 82 -1.51 2.27 -5.43
C SER A 82 -1.77 0.95 -6.16
N ALA A 83 -2.21 -0.10 -5.46
CA ALA A 83 -2.62 -1.35 -6.11
C ALA A 83 -3.82 -1.15 -7.04
N GLU A 84 -4.83 -0.40 -6.60
CA GLU A 84 -5.99 -0.06 -7.42
C GLU A 84 -5.59 0.70 -8.69
N ASN A 85 -4.66 1.65 -8.59
CA ASN A 85 -4.13 2.37 -9.76
C ASN A 85 -3.43 1.45 -10.76
N TYR A 86 -2.58 0.52 -10.31
CA TYR A 86 -1.93 -0.46 -11.19
C TYR A 86 -2.94 -1.40 -11.84
N TYR A 87 -3.92 -1.89 -11.07
CA TYR A 87 -4.98 -2.75 -11.57
C TYR A 87 -5.82 -2.04 -12.64
N ASN A 88 -6.27 -0.80 -12.37
CA ASN A 88 -7.06 -0.02 -13.31
C ASN A 88 -6.29 0.27 -14.61
N THR A 89 -4.97 0.48 -14.51
CA THR A 89 -4.11 0.69 -15.69
C THR A 89 -4.00 -0.58 -16.52
N ALA A 90 -3.70 -1.73 -15.88
CA ALA A 90 -3.66 -3.03 -16.55
C ALA A 90 -5.00 -3.37 -17.20
N GLN A 91 -6.11 -3.16 -16.49
CA GLN A 91 -7.46 -3.42 -16.99
C GLN A 91 -7.78 -2.56 -18.21
N LYS A 92 -7.44 -1.26 -18.20
CA LYS A 92 -7.62 -0.37 -19.36
C LYS A 92 -6.82 -0.87 -20.57
N MET A 93 -5.57 -1.29 -20.37
CA MET A 93 -4.72 -1.84 -21.45
C MET A 93 -5.33 -3.12 -22.06
N ILE A 94 -5.77 -4.05 -21.20
CA ILE A 94 -6.42 -5.29 -21.62
C ILE A 94 -7.71 -4.99 -22.41
N LEU A 95 -8.57 -4.11 -21.88
CA LEU A 95 -9.85 -3.78 -22.51
C LEU A 95 -9.66 -3.10 -23.87
N ALA A 96 -8.69 -2.18 -24.00
CA ALA A 96 -8.36 -1.53 -25.26
C ALA A 96 -7.94 -2.55 -26.33
N LYS A 97 -6.99 -3.44 -26.00
CA LYS A 97 -6.51 -4.49 -26.92
C LYS A 97 -7.61 -5.49 -27.27
N ARG A 98 -8.38 -5.94 -26.27
CA ARG A 98 -9.50 -6.87 -26.46
C ARG A 98 -10.58 -6.30 -27.37
N LYS A 99 -10.84 -4.99 -27.31
CA LYS A 99 -11.82 -4.32 -28.18
C LYS A 99 -11.41 -4.40 -29.66
N VAL A 100 -10.13 -4.23 -29.96
CA VAL A 100 -9.61 -4.34 -31.34
C VAL A 100 -9.62 -5.80 -31.81
N LEU A 101 -9.08 -6.72 -31.00
CA LEU A 101 -8.98 -8.14 -31.34
C LEU A 101 -10.33 -8.85 -31.56
N ARG A 102 -11.41 -8.34 -30.96
CA ARG A 102 -12.76 -8.92 -31.11
C ARG A 102 -13.48 -8.50 -32.38
N LYS A 103 -13.03 -7.43 -33.05
CA LYS A 103 -13.68 -6.94 -34.25
C LYS A 103 -13.11 -7.63 -35.48
N ARG A 104 -13.99 -8.05 -36.39
CA ARG A 104 -13.58 -8.43 -37.75
C ARG A 104 -13.34 -7.13 -38.54
N PRO A 105 -12.12 -6.86 -39.03
CA PRO A 105 -11.84 -5.63 -39.76
C PRO A 105 -12.63 -5.63 -41.08
N THR A 106 -13.35 -4.53 -41.34
CA THR A 106 -14.15 -4.27 -42.55
C THR A 106 -13.56 -3.16 -43.41
N SER A 107 -12.59 -2.41 -42.88
CA SER A 107 -11.87 -1.36 -43.59
C SER A 107 -10.35 -1.51 -43.45
N LEU A 108 -9.60 -0.85 -44.34
CA LEU A 108 -8.13 -0.81 -44.27
C LEU A 108 -7.63 -0.15 -42.96
N VAL A 109 -8.38 0.81 -42.42
CA VAL A 109 -8.04 1.50 -41.17
C VAL A 109 -8.10 0.51 -40.00
N GLU A 110 -9.21 -0.24 -39.90
CA GLU A 110 -9.38 -1.28 -38.86
C GLU A 110 -8.34 -2.40 -38.98
N MET A 111 -7.95 -2.76 -40.21
CA MET A 111 -6.90 -3.75 -40.45
C MET A 111 -5.54 -3.28 -39.94
N LYS A 112 -5.18 -2.01 -40.16
CA LYS A 112 -3.94 -1.41 -39.63
C LYS A 112 -3.93 -1.39 -38.11
N GLU A 113 -5.04 -1.01 -37.48
CA GLU A 113 -5.19 -1.00 -36.02
C GLU A 113 -5.00 -2.41 -35.43
N LEU A 114 -5.63 -3.42 -36.04
CA LEU A 114 -5.47 -4.82 -35.63
C LEU A 114 -4.01 -5.28 -35.71
N LEU A 115 -3.33 -5.02 -36.83
CA LEU A 115 -1.93 -5.40 -37.01
C LEU A 115 -1.01 -4.68 -36.01
N SER A 116 -1.28 -3.42 -35.70
CA SER A 116 -0.55 -2.68 -34.66
C SER A 116 -0.69 -3.34 -33.29
N VAL A 117 -1.92 -3.68 -32.89
CA VAL A 117 -2.17 -4.35 -31.62
C VAL A 117 -1.51 -5.74 -31.58
N MET A 118 -1.52 -6.48 -32.68
CA MET A 118 -0.81 -7.77 -32.76
C MET A 118 0.71 -7.60 -32.64
N ALA A 119 1.27 -6.57 -33.27
CA ALA A 119 2.69 -6.24 -33.18
C ALA A 119 3.08 -5.82 -31.75
N GLU A 120 2.25 -5.03 -31.07
CA GLU A 120 2.45 -4.65 -29.66
C GLU A 120 2.43 -5.87 -28.74
N ILE A 121 1.47 -6.79 -28.93
CA ILE A 121 1.37 -8.02 -28.13
C ILE A 121 2.61 -8.89 -28.33
N ARG A 122 3.05 -9.06 -29.58
CA ARG A 122 4.30 -9.77 -29.88
C ARG A 122 5.54 -9.03 -29.35
N GLY A 123 5.47 -7.72 -29.24
CA GLY A 123 6.55 -6.82 -28.86
C GLY A 123 6.65 -6.51 -27.37
N GLY A 124 5.96 -7.22 -26.49
CA GLY A 124 6.16 -7.09 -25.05
C GLY A 124 4.97 -6.50 -24.26
N ALA A 125 3.82 -6.25 -24.89
CA ALA A 125 2.73 -5.57 -24.19
C ALA A 125 2.08 -6.41 -23.09
N CYS A 126 2.20 -7.74 -23.15
CA CYS A 126 1.71 -8.64 -22.11
C CYS A 126 2.60 -8.58 -20.86
N GLU A 127 3.90 -8.46 -21.04
CA GLU A 127 4.90 -8.35 -19.98
C GLU A 127 4.69 -7.09 -19.15
N VAL A 128 4.35 -5.97 -19.81
CA VAL A 128 3.99 -4.73 -19.10
C VAL A 128 2.72 -4.92 -18.26
N ILE A 129 1.73 -5.66 -18.76
CA ILE A 129 0.51 -5.96 -18.00
C ILE A 129 0.84 -6.85 -16.81
N ASP A 130 1.64 -7.89 -17.02
CA ASP A 130 2.07 -8.82 -15.97
C ASP A 130 2.87 -8.11 -14.87
N ASP A 131 3.75 -7.17 -15.23
CA ASP A 131 4.47 -6.32 -14.27
C ASP A 131 3.50 -5.51 -13.38
N HIS A 132 2.42 -4.96 -13.95
CA HIS A 132 1.40 -4.25 -13.18
C HIS A 132 0.67 -5.21 -12.24
N LEU A 133 0.31 -6.41 -12.72
CA LEU A 133 -0.38 -7.42 -11.91
C LEU A 133 0.51 -7.97 -10.78
N MET A 134 1.82 -8.16 -11.02
CA MET A 134 2.77 -8.52 -9.98
C MET A 134 2.85 -7.45 -8.88
N LYS A 135 2.91 -6.16 -9.27
CA LYS A 135 2.89 -5.04 -8.32
C LYS A 135 1.62 -4.99 -7.49
N VAL A 136 0.47 -5.34 -8.08
CA VAL A 136 -0.81 -5.48 -7.37
C VAL A 136 -0.74 -6.62 -6.37
N ALA A 137 -0.30 -7.80 -6.82
CA ALA A 137 -0.22 -9.00 -5.98
C ALA A 137 0.66 -8.79 -4.75
N GLU A 138 1.83 -8.15 -4.91
CA GLU A 138 2.75 -7.86 -3.80
C GLU A 138 2.10 -6.94 -2.74
N ARG A 139 1.40 -5.89 -3.17
CA ARG A 139 0.72 -4.94 -2.27
C ARG A 139 -0.44 -5.60 -1.53
N LEU A 140 -1.27 -6.36 -2.25
CA LEU A 140 -2.38 -7.10 -1.65
C LEU A 140 -1.88 -8.19 -0.69
N ARG A 141 -0.72 -8.81 -0.94
CA ARG A 141 -0.07 -9.74 0.00
C ARG A 141 0.23 -9.03 1.33
N ILE A 142 0.83 -7.85 1.29
CA ILE A 142 1.15 -7.08 2.51
C ILE A 142 -0.14 -6.73 3.26
N ILE A 143 -1.17 -6.23 2.56
CA ILE A 143 -2.46 -5.90 3.18
C ILE A 143 -3.09 -7.12 3.84
N ARG A 144 -3.09 -8.29 3.17
CA ARG A 144 -3.62 -9.53 3.76
C ARG A 144 -2.85 -9.98 5.00
N LEU A 145 -1.53 -9.84 5.02
CA LEU A 145 -0.70 -10.30 6.13
C LEU A 145 -0.83 -9.41 7.38
N TYR A 146 -1.15 -8.13 7.19
CA TYR A 146 -1.02 -7.13 8.27
C TYR A 146 -2.24 -6.23 8.46
N GLY A 147 -3.31 -6.39 7.67
CA GLY A 147 -4.49 -5.52 7.67
C GLY A 147 -5.56 -5.80 8.74
N ASP A 148 -5.69 -7.06 9.18
CA ASP A 148 -6.81 -7.54 10.02
C ASP A 148 -6.50 -7.67 11.52
N GLN A 149 -5.48 -6.95 12.05
CA GLN A 149 -4.99 -7.13 13.41
C GLN A 149 -4.52 -5.80 14.04
#